data_AF-A0AAP8SV31-F1
#
_entry.id   AF-A0AAP8SV31-F1
#
_cell.length_a   1.000
_cell.length_b   1.000
_cell.length_c   1.000
_cell.angle_alpha   90.00
_cell.angle_beta   90.00
_cell.angle_gamma   90.00
#
_symmetry.space_group_name_H-M   'P 1'
#
loop_
_entity.id
_entity.type
_entity.pdbx_description
1 polymer ?
#
loop_
_entity_poly.entity_id
_entity_poly.type
_entity_poly.pdbx_seq_one_letter_code
_entity_poly.pdbx_strand_id
1 'polypeptide(L)'
;MSNRSKIAQTIMDGMIEGQIYTKERIASITTEDSGRVMDYIRTKHLIPVECVVSHGIANWYIRSAEAFRYRHKRGEQKSTMKKIIKTKRLQRLANQFINVANAGDLKLLEAMVARRIGNNKASI
;
A
#
# COMPACT_ATOMS: atom_id res chain seq x y z
N MET A 1 14.88 6.62 13.64
CA MET A 1 14.16 5.61 12.82
C MET A 1 13.29 4.76 13.73
N SER A 2 12.00 4.62 13.47
CA SER A 2 11.09 3.82 14.33
C SER A 2 11.38 2.32 14.23
N ASN A 3 10.99 1.53 15.23
CA ASN A 3 11.16 0.07 15.21
C ASN A 3 10.51 -0.56 13.98
N ARG A 4 9.27 -0.14 13.66
CA ARG A 4 8.55 -0.54 12.45
C ARG A 4 9.33 -0.24 11.17
N SER A 5 10.01 0.90 11.09
CA SER A 5 10.82 1.26 9.92
C SER A 5 12.04 0.34 9.76
N LYS A 6 12.65 -0.11 10.86
CA LYS A 6 13.77 -1.07 10.81
C LYS A 6 13.29 -2.45 10.35
N ILE A 7 12.21 -2.95 10.95
CA ILE A 7 11.60 -4.23 10.60
C ILE A 7 11.18 -4.27 9.12
N ALA A 8 10.48 -3.22 8.67
CA ALA A 8 10.04 -3.13 7.28
C ALA A 8 11.23 -3.09 6.33
N GLN A 9 12.31 -2.40 6.69
CA GLN A 9 13.55 -2.38 5.91
C GLN A 9 14.18 -3.78 5.82
N THR A 10 14.34 -4.50 6.94
CA THR A 10 14.90 -5.86 6.95
C THR A 10 14.09 -6.83 6.07
N ILE A 11 12.76 -6.83 6.21
CA ILE A 11 11.88 -7.71 5.42
C ILE A 11 11.94 -7.32 3.94
N MET A 12 11.93 -6.02 3.63
CA MET A 12 12.04 -5.51 2.27
C MET A 12 13.36 -5.93 1.62
N ASP A 13 14.49 -5.78 2.32
CA ASP A 13 15.80 -6.16 1.80
C ASP A 13 15.85 -7.66 1.49
N GLY A 14 15.32 -8.51 2.38
CA GLY A 14 15.18 -9.94 2.10
C GLY A 14 14.33 -10.23 0.86
N MET A 15 13.21 -9.52 0.68
CA MET A 15 12.36 -9.68 -0.52
C MET A 15 13.04 -9.21 -1.81
N ILE A 16 13.87 -8.16 -1.75
CA ILE A 16 14.67 -7.68 -2.89
C ILE A 16 15.70 -8.73 -3.30
N GLU A 17 16.24 -9.47 -2.33
CA GLU A 17 17.09 -10.64 -2.57
C GLU A 17 16.33 -11.91 -2.97
N GLY A 18 15.01 -11.81 -3.24
CA GLY A 18 14.19 -12.90 -3.76
C GLY A 18 13.56 -13.79 -2.69
N GLN A 19 13.66 -13.42 -1.40
CA GLN A 19 13.02 -14.20 -0.34
C GLN A 19 11.50 -14.01 -0.34
N ILE A 20 10.80 -15.10 -0.05
CA ILE A 20 9.36 -15.12 0.18
C ILE A 20 9.10 -15.11 1.69
N TYR A 21 8.15 -14.28 2.12
CA TYR A 21 7.72 -14.17 3.51
C TYR A 21 6.30 -14.71 3.68
N THR A 22 6.13 -15.64 4.60
CA THR A 22 4.82 -16.07 5.09
C THR A 22 4.45 -15.33 6.38
N LYS A 23 3.24 -15.57 6.89
CA LYS A 23 2.79 -14.93 8.13
C LYS A 23 3.64 -15.36 9.31
N GLU A 24 3.95 -16.65 9.37
CA GLU A 24 4.77 -17.28 10.40
C GLU A 24 6.20 -16.73 10.38
N ARG A 25 6.77 -16.57 9.18
CA ARG A 25 8.12 -16.00 9.02
C ARG A 25 8.19 -14.52 9.42
N ILE A 26 7.13 -13.76 9.23
CA ILE A 26 7.08 -12.37 9.69
C ILE A 26 6.90 -12.33 11.21
N ALA A 27 6.07 -13.22 11.76
CA ALA A 27 5.84 -13.33 13.20
C ALA A 27 7.10 -13.71 14.00
N SER A 28 8.05 -14.44 13.38
CA SER A 28 9.35 -14.72 14.01
C SER A 28 10.30 -13.51 14.04
N ILE A 29 10.02 -12.47 13.27
CA ILE A 29 10.82 -11.23 13.20
C ILE A 29 10.18 -10.11 14.03
N THR A 30 8.85 -10.05 14.04
CA THR A 30 8.11 -8.95 14.66
C THR A 30 6.74 -9.38 15.16
N THR A 31 6.27 -8.73 16.22
CA THR A 31 4.89 -8.84 16.72
C THR A 31 3.91 -7.93 15.97
N GLU A 32 4.39 -7.10 15.04
CA GLU A 32 3.54 -6.25 14.20
C GLU A 32 2.71 -7.09 13.23
N ASP A 33 1.48 -6.64 12.97
CA ASP A 33 0.62 -7.25 11.96
C ASP A 33 1.31 -7.29 10.59
N SER A 34 1.32 -8.45 9.94
CA SER A 34 2.01 -8.65 8.67
C SER A 34 1.45 -7.74 7.58
N GLY A 35 0.13 -7.52 7.54
CA GLY A 35 -0.52 -6.59 6.63
C GLY A 35 0.02 -5.16 6.80
N ARG A 36 0.14 -4.69 8.05
CA ARG A 36 0.72 -3.38 8.37
C ARG A 36 2.17 -3.24 7.92
N VAL A 37 2.99 -4.28 8.08
CA VAL A 37 4.37 -4.28 7.59
C VAL A 37 4.40 -4.14 6.07
N MET A 38 3.62 -4.94 5.34
CA MET A 38 3.56 -4.89 3.88
C MET A 38 3.04 -3.55 3.36
N ASP A 39 2.03 -3.00 4.02
CA ASP A 39 1.51 -1.68 3.67
C ASP A 39 2.52 -0.57 3.95
N TYR A 40 3.32 -0.69 5.00
CA TYR A 40 4.43 0.23 5.24
C TYR A 40 5.45 0.17 4.10
N ILE A 41 5.85 -1.02 3.65
CA ILE A 41 6.75 -1.19 2.51
C ILE A 41 6.15 -0.56 1.24
N ARG A 42 4.88 -0.85 0.94
CA ARG A 42 4.20 -0.29 -0.24
C ARG A 42 4.07 1.23 -0.22
N THR A 43 3.76 1.82 0.94
CA THR A 43 3.37 3.23 1.02
C THR A 43 4.50 4.16 1.43
N LYS A 44 5.43 3.71 2.27
CA LYS A 44 6.57 4.50 2.74
C LYS A 44 7.81 4.20 1.93
N HIS A 45 8.11 2.92 1.70
CA HIS A 45 9.21 2.55 0.81
C HIS A 45 8.82 2.62 -0.65
N LEU A 46 7.55 2.72 -1.04
CA LEU A 46 7.14 2.84 -2.46
C LEU A 46 7.73 1.71 -3.31
N ILE A 47 7.56 0.48 -2.84
CA ILE A 47 7.94 -0.74 -3.56
C ILE A 47 6.70 -1.63 -3.68
N PRO A 48 6.40 -2.18 -4.86
CA PRO A 48 5.29 -3.10 -5.03
C PRO A 48 5.61 -4.45 -4.36
N VAL A 49 4.79 -4.80 -3.37
CA VAL A 49 4.80 -6.11 -2.71
C VAL A 49 3.57 -6.88 -3.15
N GLU A 50 3.79 -8.07 -3.69
CA GLU A 50 2.73 -8.99 -4.10
C GLU A 50 2.35 -9.94 -2.96
N CYS A 51 1.16 -10.52 -3.08
CA CYS A 51 0.64 -11.50 -2.14
C CYS A 51 -0.08 -12.56 -2.96
N VAL A 52 0.37 -13.81 -2.85
CA VAL A 52 -0.31 -14.97 -3.43
C VAL A 52 -0.67 -15.92 -2.29
N VAL A 53 -1.94 -16.33 -2.23
CA VAL A 53 -2.39 -17.35 -1.28
C VAL A 53 -2.27 -18.69 -1.98
N SER A 54 -1.45 -19.58 -1.43
CA SER A 54 -1.25 -20.94 -1.92
C SER A 54 -1.43 -21.91 -0.77
N HIS A 55 -2.30 -22.91 -0.92
CA HIS A 55 -2.61 -23.89 0.13
C HIS A 55 -2.99 -23.25 1.48
N GLY A 56 -3.74 -22.14 1.45
CA GLY A 56 -4.14 -21.39 2.65
C GLY A 56 -3.04 -20.51 3.26
N ILE A 57 -1.82 -20.52 2.72
CA ILE A 57 -0.70 -19.71 3.21
C ILE A 57 -0.52 -18.47 2.32
N ALA A 58 -0.53 -17.30 2.94
CA ALA A 58 -0.22 -16.04 2.26
C ALA A 58 1.30 -15.88 2.08
N ASN A 59 1.73 -15.76 0.83
CA ASN A 59 3.12 -15.60 0.44
C ASN A 59 3.34 -14.19 -0.09
N TRP A 60 4.14 -13.40 0.62
CA TRP A 60 4.54 -12.06 0.21
C TRP A 60 5.93 -12.06 -0.41
N TYR A 61 6.07 -11.37 -1.54
CA TYR A 61 7.33 -11.27 -2.27
C TYR A 61 7.37 -10.01 -3.15
N ILE A 62 8.56 -9.67 -3.62
CA ILE A 62 8.79 -8.66 -4.66
C ILE A 62 9.21 -9.40 -5.92
N ARG A 63 8.58 -9.10 -7.06
CA ARG A 63 8.97 -9.70 -8.35
C ARG A 63 10.40 -9.33 -8.72
N SER A 64 11.10 -10.22 -9.42
CA SER A 64 12.45 -9.98 -9.92
C SER A 64 12.58 -8.68 -10.72
N ALA A 65 11.59 -8.36 -11.57
CA ALA A 65 11.54 -7.10 -12.31
C ALA A 65 11.51 -5.86 -11.39
N GLU A 66 10.84 -5.95 -10.26
CA GLU A 66 10.72 -4.85 -9.29
C GLU A 66 11.95 -4.76 -8.38
N ALA A 67 12.60 -5.89 -8.09
CA ALA A 67 13.93 -5.90 -7.47
C ALA A 67 15.00 -5.27 -8.38
N PHE A 68 14.96 -5.58 -9.68
CA PHE A 68 15.81 -4.92 -10.69
C PHE A 68 15.55 -3.41 -10.72
N ARG A 69 14.28 -2.98 -10.78
CA ARG A 69 13.94 -1.55 -10.76
C ARG A 69 14.35 -0.87 -9.46
N TYR A 70 14.31 -1.58 -8.33
CA TYR A 70 14.81 -1.03 -7.07
C TYR A 70 16.30 -0.67 -7.15
N ARG A 71 17.11 -1.55 -7.74
CA ARG A 71 18.57 -1.38 -7.87
C ARG A 71 18.97 -0.39 -8.98
N HIS A 72 18.26 -0.37 -10.11
CA HIS A 72 18.70 0.35 -11.31
C HIS A 72 17.76 1.45 -11.80
N LYS A 73 16.47 1.41 -11.44
CA LYS A 73 15.42 2.31 -11.97
C LYS A 73 14.52 2.86 -10.86
N ARG A 74 15.15 3.28 -9.75
CA ARG A 74 14.43 3.58 -8.51
C ARG A 74 13.43 4.73 -8.64
N GLY A 75 13.79 5.76 -9.41
CA GLY A 75 12.92 6.91 -9.69
C GLY A 75 11.63 6.49 -10.39
N GLU A 76 11.74 5.63 -11.41
CA GLU A 76 10.58 5.08 -12.13
C GLU A 76 9.68 4.27 -11.20
N GLN A 77 10.25 3.38 -10.39
CA GLN A 77 9.49 2.56 -9.45
C GLN A 77 8.71 3.41 -8.45
N LYS A 78 9.35 4.42 -7.85
CA LYS A 78 8.69 5.37 -6.94
C LYS A 78 7.55 6.12 -7.65
N SER A 79 7.77 6.58 -8.88
CA SER A 79 6.75 7.27 -9.68
C SER A 79 5.54 6.37 -9.95
N THR A 80 5.77 5.13 -10.40
CA THR A 80 4.72 4.13 -10.60
C THR A 80 3.94 3.87 -9.31
N MET A 81 4.63 3.66 -8.18
CA MET A 81 3.96 3.39 -6.90
C MET A 81 3.14 4.58 -6.39
N LYS A 82 3.63 5.81 -6.54
CA LYS A 82 2.83 7.01 -6.22
C LYS A 82 1.55 7.08 -7.06
N LYS A 83 1.62 6.77 -8.36
CA LYS A 83 0.45 6.70 -9.24
C LYS A 83 -0.53 5.61 -8.75
N ILE A 84 -0.05 4.40 -8.48
CA ILE A 84 -0.87 3.29 -7.96
C ILE A 84 -1.59 3.68 -6.66
N ILE A 85 -0.87 4.26 -5.70
CA ILE A 85 -1.45 4.69 -4.41
C ILE A 85 -2.52 5.75 -4.62
N LYS A 86 -2.26 6.74 -5.48
CA LYS A 86 -3.22 7.79 -5.83
C LYS A 86 -4.47 7.18 -6.47
N THR A 87 -4.33 6.30 -7.44
CA THR A 87 -5.46 5.63 -8.11
C THR A 87 -6.29 4.80 -7.12
N LYS A 88 -5.66 3.98 -6.27
CA LYS A 88 -6.37 3.19 -5.24
C LYS A 88 -7.11 4.08 -4.23
N ARG A 89 -6.56 5.25 -3.90
CA ARG A 89 -7.23 6.23 -3.04
C ARG A 89 -8.48 6.80 -3.72
N LEU A 90 -8.38 7.15 -5.00
CA LEU A 90 -9.51 7.66 -5.79
C LEU A 90 -10.60 6.61 -5.97
N GLN A 91 -10.24 5.35 -6.25
CA GLN A 91 -11.19 4.23 -6.36
C GLN A 91 -11.95 3.99 -5.05
N ARG A 92 -11.24 3.96 -3.91
CA ARG A 92 -11.90 3.82 -2.59
C ARG A 92 -12.88 4.95 -2.33
N LEU A 93 -12.50 6.17 -2.67
CA LEU A 93 -13.37 7.33 -2.52
C LEU A 93 -14.60 7.21 -3.41
N ALA A 94 -14.44 6.86 -4.69
CA ALA A 94 -15.56 6.64 -5.61
C ALA A 94 -16.53 5.58 -5.07
N ASN A 95 -16.01 4.47 -4.55
CA ASN A 95 -16.85 3.43 -3.94
C ASN A 95 -17.62 3.94 -2.70
N GLN A 96 -17.02 4.81 -1.89
CA GLN A 96 -17.73 5.43 -0.77
C GLN A 96 -18.87 6.33 -1.26
N PHE A 97 -18.64 7.15 -2.30
CA PHE A 97 -19.69 7.96 -2.91
C PHE A 97 -20.84 7.10 -3.45
N ILE A 98 -20.52 6.02 -4.17
CA ILE A 98 -21.51 5.08 -4.72
C ILE A 98 -22.32 4.44 -3.59
N ASN A 99 -21.68 3.97 -2.53
CA ASN A 99 -22.36 3.33 -1.40
C ASN A 99 -23.32 4.29 -0.68
N VAL A 100 -22.91 5.54 -0.46
CA VAL A 100 -23.75 6.56 0.17
C VAL A 100 -24.93 6.95 -0.74
N ALA A 101 -24.68 7.09 -2.05
CA ALA A 101 -25.75 7.35 -3.01
C ALA A 101 -26.77 6.20 -3.05
N ASN A 102 -26.31 4.95 -3.07
CA ASN A 102 -27.18 3.78 -3.04
C ASN A 102 -27.97 3.65 -1.72
N ALA A 103 -27.43 4.17 -0.62
CA ALA A 103 -28.12 4.23 0.67
C ALA A 103 -29.16 5.37 0.76
N GLY A 104 -29.22 6.26 -0.24
CA GLY A 104 -30.17 7.39 -0.28
C GLY A 104 -29.83 8.54 0.67
N ASP A 105 -28.66 8.55 1.30
CA ASP A 105 -28.23 9.61 2.22
C ASP A 105 -27.63 10.81 1.44
N LEU A 106 -28.52 11.60 0.86
CA LEU A 106 -28.17 12.78 0.05
C LEU A 106 -27.42 13.85 0.87
N LYS A 107 -27.73 14.00 2.17
CA LYS A 107 -27.06 14.98 3.04
C LYS A 107 -25.59 14.62 3.26
N LEU A 108 -25.31 13.34 3.52
CA LEU A 108 -23.95 12.86 3.65
C LEU A 108 -23.19 12.96 2.32
N LEU A 109 -23.85 12.68 1.21
CA LEU A 109 -23.26 12.81 -0.12
C LEU A 109 -22.82 14.25 -0.41
N GLU A 110 -23.71 15.23 -0.17
CA GLU A 110 -23.42 16.66 -0.32
C GLU A 110 -22.25 17.11 0.56
N ALA A 111 -22.23 16.69 1.83
CA ALA A 111 -21.14 17.00 2.75
C ALA A 111 -19.79 16.43 2.27
N MET A 112 -19.79 15.21 1.72
CA MET A 112 -18.59 14.58 1.16
C MET A 112 -18.07 15.33 -0.07
N VAL A 113 -18.95 15.76 -0.97
CA VAL A 113 -18.59 16.57 -2.15
C VAL A 113 -18.04 17.94 -1.73
N ALA A 114 -18.75 18.64 -0.85
CA ALA A 114 -18.38 19.98 -0.37
C ALA A 114 -17.01 19.99 0.30
N ARG A 115 -16.74 19.01 1.19
CA ARG A 115 -15.43 18.84 1.84
C ARG A 115 -14.30 18.65 0.82
N ARG A 116 -14.57 17.99 -0.31
CA ARG A 116 -13.55 17.74 -1.33
C ARG A 116 -13.26 18.99 -2.17
N ILE A 117 -14.28 19.73 -2.57
CA ILE A 117 -14.15 20.98 -3.31
C ILE A 117 -13.47 22.05 -2.44
N GLY A 118 -13.86 22.15 -1.16
CA GLY A 118 -13.26 23.08 -0.20
C GLY A 118 -11.75 22.84 0.02
N ASN A 119 -11.34 21.58 0.17
CA ASN A 119 -9.92 21.22 0.31
C ASN A 119 -9.09 21.52 -0.96
N ASN A 120 -9.70 21.51 -2.15
CA ASN A 120 -9.00 21.90 -3.38
C ASN A 120 -8.79 23.43 -3.48
N LYS A 121 -9.70 24.25 -2.91
CA LYS A 121 -9.52 25.71 -2.87
C LYS A 121 -8.46 26.16 -1.87
N ALA A 122 -8.25 25.43 -0.78
CA ALA A 122 -7.24 25.74 0.24
C ALA A 122 -5.80 25.29 -0.13
N SER A 123 -5.62 24.65 -1.29
CA SER A 123 -4.33 24.10 -1.74
C SER A 123 -3.75 24.82 -2.96
N ILE A 124 -4.31 25.99 -3.32
CA ILE A 124 -3.87 26.86 -4.42
C ILE A 124 -3.22 28.10 -3.81
#